data_AF-A0A1E7J7Q3-F1
#
_entry.id   AF-A0A1E7J7Q3-F1
#
_cell.length_a   1.000
_cell.length_b   1.000
_cell.length_c   1.000
_cell.angle_alpha   90.00
_cell.angle_beta   90.00
_cell.angle_gamma   90.00
#
_symmetry.space_group_name_H-M   'P 1'
#
loop_
_entity.id
_entity.type
_entity.pdbx_description
1 polymer ?
#
loop_
_entity_poly.entity_id
_entity_poly.type
_entity_poly.pdbx_seq_one_letter_code
_entity_poly.pdbx_strand_id
1 'polypeptide(L)' 'MKEPEASPYSPAQIKKFIEEVKVEFFKIVWPDRKMTLGLTGVVVALTVVISIYLGTVDLLLGKVVASILR' A
#
# COMPACT_ATOMS: atom_id res chain seq x y z
N MET A 1 -40.96 -2.95 -26.62
CA MET A 1 -41.26 -3.86 -25.50
C MET A 1 -40.06 -3.80 -24.57
N LYS A 2 -40.22 -3.21 -23.38
CA LYS A 2 -39.13 -2.99 -22.42
C LYS A 2 -38.87 -4.32 -21.72
N GLU A 3 -37.72 -4.94 -21.99
CA GLU A 3 -37.31 -6.20 -21.37
C GLU A 3 -37.33 -6.09 -19.84
N PRO A 4 -37.74 -7.13 -19.11
CA PRO A 4 -37.93 -7.05 -17.67
C PRO A 4 -36.56 -6.86 -17.00
N GLU A 5 -36.42 -5.82 -16.20
CA GLU A 5 -35.24 -5.61 -15.38
C GLU A 5 -35.06 -6.80 -14.44
N ALA A 6 -34.11 -7.67 -14.77
CA ALA A 6 -33.74 -8.79 -13.95
C ALA A 6 -33.19 -8.27 -12.61
N SER A 7 -33.96 -8.53 -11.55
CA SER A 7 -33.68 -8.14 -10.16
C SER A 7 -32.22 -8.38 -9.77
N PRO A 8 -31.47 -7.35 -9.32
CA PRO A 8 -30.00 -7.34 -9.17
C PRO A 8 -29.40 -8.39 -8.22
N TYR A 9 -30.22 -9.21 -7.56
CA TYR A 9 -29.82 -10.21 -6.57
C TYR A 9 -30.10 -11.66 -7.02
N SER A 10 -30.35 -11.91 -8.31
CA SER A 10 -30.49 -13.28 -8.82
C SER A 10 -29.16 -14.06 -8.68
N PRO A 11 -29.17 -15.33 -8.24
CA PRO A 11 -27.99 -16.18 -8.19
C PRO A 11 -27.21 -16.25 -9.51
N ALA A 12 -27.92 -16.11 -10.65
CA ALA A 12 -27.31 -16.11 -11.98
C ALA A 12 -26.50 -14.83 -12.26
N GLN A 13 -26.96 -13.66 -11.79
CA GLN A 13 -26.23 -12.39 -11.94
C GLN A 13 -25.01 -12.32 -11.02
N ILE A 14 -25.10 -12.86 -9.80
CA ILE A 14 -23.95 -12.95 -8.88
C ILE A 14 -22.84 -13.83 -9.49
N LYS A 15 -23.22 -14.97 -10.09
CA LYS A 15 -22.27 -15.84 -10.79
C LYS A 15 -21.59 -15.10 -11.96
N LYS A 16 -22.36 -14.35 -12.74
CA LYS A 16 -21.85 -13.53 -13.84
C LYS A 16 -20.90 -12.42 -13.35
N PHE A 17 -21.26 -11.73 -12.27
CA PHE A 17 -20.42 -10.70 -11.65
C PHE A 17 -19.07 -11.26 -11.17
N ILE A 18 -19.06 -12.42 -10.51
CA ILE A 18 -17.81 -13.07 -10.07
C ILE A 18 -16.94 -13.45 -11.27
N GLU A 19 -17.54 -13.92 -12.36
CA GLU A 19 -16.83 -14.27 -13.58
C GLU A 19 -16.22 -13.02 -14.25
N GLU A 20 -16.98 -11.94 -14.36
CA GLU A 20 -16.51 -10.63 -14.85
C GLU A 20 -15.36 -10.07 -13.98
N VAL A 21 -15.49 -10.10 -12.65
CA VAL A 21 -14.44 -9.69 -11.71
C VAL A 21 -13.19 -10.55 -11.89
N LYS A 22 -13.33 -11.87 -11.99
CA LYS A 22 -12.20 -12.78 -12.20
C LYS A 22 -11.42 -12.43 -13.48
N VAL A 23 -12.12 -12.13 -14.57
CA VAL A 23 -11.51 -11.72 -15.85
C VAL A 23 -10.74 -10.40 -15.70
N GLU A 24 -11.27 -9.40 -15.01
CA GLU A 24 -10.57 -8.14 -14.74
C GLU A 24 -9.36 -8.32 -13.81
N PHE A 25 -9.47 -9.19 -12.80
CA PHE A 25 -8.35 -9.52 -11.92
C PHE A 25 -7.18 -10.18 -12.67
N PHE A 26 -7.44 -10.93 -13.75
CA PHE A 26 -6.37 -11.50 -14.58
C PHE A 26 -5.64 -10.45 -15.43
N LYS A 27 -6.21 -9.26 -15.65
CA LYS A 27 -5.52 -8.15 -16.31
C LYS A 27 -4.55 -7.43 -15.37
N ILE A 28 -4.60 -7.72 -14.07
CA ILE A 28 -3.68 -7.13 -13.08
C ILE A 28 -2.30 -7.73 -13.31
N VAL A 29 -1.39 -6.92 -13.86
CA VAL A 29 0.01 -7.28 -13.99
C VAL A 29 0.66 -7.17 -12.62
N TRP A 30 0.82 -8.32 -11.94
CA TRP A 30 1.53 -8.36 -10.67
C TRP A 30 3.02 -8.10 -10.90
N PRO A 31 3.63 -7.24 -10.05
CA PRO A 31 5.03 -6.89 -10.20
C PRO A 31 5.91 -8.13 -10.01
N ASP A 32 6.96 -8.23 -10.82
CA ASP A 32 7.96 -9.28 -10.67
C ASP A 32 8.57 -9.22 -9.25
N ARG A 33 8.77 -10.41 -8.65
CA ARG A 33 9.28 -10.52 -7.27
C ARG A 33 10.64 -9.83 -7.11
N LYS A 34 11.48 -9.81 -8.15
CA LYS A 34 12.79 -9.17 -8.13
C LYS A 34 12.68 -7.64 -8.09
N MET A 35 11.74 -7.08 -8.87
CA MET A 35 11.47 -5.64 -8.87
C MET A 35 10.92 -5.19 -7.53
N THR A 36 9.96 -5.93 -6.97
CA THR A 36 9.38 -5.65 -5.65
C THR A 36 10.44 -5.65 -4.56
N LEU A 37 11.30 -6.67 -4.53
CA LEU A 37 12.40 -6.75 -3.55
C LEU A 37 13.40 -5.60 -3.72
N GLY A 38 13.78 -5.26 -4.95
CA GLY A 38 14.69 -4.14 -5.22
C GLY A 38 14.12 -2.80 -4.72
N LEU A 39 12.86 -2.50 -5.03
CA LEU A 39 12.19 -1.28 -4.58
C LEU A 39 12.08 -1.22 -3.06
N THR A 40 11.67 -2.31 -2.41
CA THR A 40 11.61 -2.36 -0.94
C THR A 40 12.98 -2.19 -0.28
N GLY A 41 14.04 -2.76 -0.87
CA GLY A 41 15.40 -2.60 -0.38
C GLY A 41 15.88 -1.14 -0.39
N VAL A 42 15.57 -0.40 -1.46
CA VAL A 42 15.87 1.03 -1.55
C VAL A 42 15.12 1.82 -0.48
N VAL A 43 13.82 1.54 -0.27
CA VAL A 43 13.02 2.20 0.76
C VAL A 43 13.61 1.94 2.15
N VAL A 44 13.98 0.70 2.47
CA VAL A 44 14.59 0.36 3.75
C VAL A 44 15.91 1.12 3.94
N ALA A 45 16.79 1.13 2.94
CA ALA A 45 18.05 1.86 3.01
C ALA A 45 17.84 3.36 3.25
N LEU A 46 16.93 3.98 2.51
CA LEU A 46 16.58 5.40 2.69
C LEU A 46 16.04 5.66 4.11
N THR A 47 15.16 4.79 4.60
CA THR A 47 14.55 4.93 5.92
C THR A 47 15.60 4.82 7.03
N VAL A 48 16.58 3.92 6.90
CA VAL A 48 17.71 3.81 7.83
C VAL A 48 18.50 5.11 7.88
N VAL A 49 18.85 5.69 6.72
CA VAL A 49 19.59 6.96 6.66
C VAL A 49 18.82 8.09 7.35
N ILE A 50 17.53 8.23 7.03
CA ILE A 50 16.67 9.25 7.64
C ILE A 50 16.55 9.05 9.15
N SER A 51 16.42 7.81 9.62
CA SER A 51 16.27 7.50 11.05
C SER A 51 17.52 7.85 11.85
N ILE A 52 18.72 7.65 11.28
CA ILE A 52 19.98 8.04 11.90
C ILE A 52 20.07 9.56 12.01
N TYR A 53 19.72 10.26 10.93
CA TYR A 53 19.73 11.73 10.91
C TYR A 53 18.78 12.30 11.96
N LEU A 54 17.50 11.91 11.93
CA LEU A 54 16.51 12.38 12.90
C LEU A 54 16.94 12.00 14.32
N GLY A 55 17.25 10.73 14.58
CA GLY A 55 17.68 10.29 15.90
C GLY A 55 18.88 11.06 16.45
N THR A 56 19.84 11.45 15.60
CA THR A 56 20.96 12.31 16.02
C THR A 56 20.48 13.70 16.42
N VAL A 57 19.62 14.31 15.61
CA VAL A 57 19.04 15.63 15.86
C VAL A 57 18.21 15.61 17.15
N ASP A 58 17.32 14.63 17.32
CA ASP A 58 16.48 14.47 18.51
C ASP A 58 17.32 14.35 19.80
N LEU A 59 18.41 13.56 19.76
CA LEU A 59 19.32 13.40 20.91
C LEU A 59 20.09 14.69 21.23
N LEU A 60 20.51 15.44 20.20
CA LEU A 60 21.19 16.72 20.38
C LEU A 60 20.25 17.77 20.96
N LEU A 61 19.06 17.92 20.39
CA LEU A 61 18.05 18.85 20.88
C LEU A 61 17.64 18.51 22.31
N GLY A 62 17.42 17.23 22.63
CA GLY A 62 17.08 16.80 23.99
C GLY A 62 18.14 17.19 25.01
N LYS A 63 19.43 17.05 24.66
CA LYS A 63 20.55 17.48 25.53
C LYS A 63 20.60 18.99 25.71
N VAL A 64 20.38 19.77 24.64
CA VAL A 64 20.36 21.24 24.70
C VAL A 64 19.21 21.73 25.57
N VAL A 65 18.00 21.19 25.37
CA VAL A 65 16.82 21.55 26.17
C VAL A 65 17.02 21.19 27.63
N ALA A 66 17.56 20.00 27.94
CA ALA A 66 17.87 19.60 29.31
C ALA A 66 18.91 20.51 29.98
N SER A 67 19.88 21.02 29.21
CA SER A 67 20.87 21.97 29.71
C SER A 67 20.30 23.37 29.95
N ILE A 68 19.23 23.76 29.26
CA ILE A 68 18.57 25.07 29.44
C ILE A 68 17.59 25.05 30.63
N LEU A 69 16.93 23.91 30.86
CA LEU A 69 15.96 23.76 31.95
C LEU A 69 16.61 23.56 33.33
N ARG A 70 17.89 23.20 33.36
CA ARG A 70 18.70 23.09 34.58
C ARG A 70 19.35 24.43 34.92
#